data_AF-A0A9E3SL57-F1
#
_entry.id   AF-A0A9E3SL57-F1
#
_cell.length_a   1.000
_cell.length_b   1.000
_cell.length_c   1.000
_cell.angle_alpha   90.00
_cell.angle_beta   90.00
_cell.angle_gamma   90.00
#
_symmetry.space_group_name_H-M   'P 1'
#
loop_
_entity.id
_entity.type
_entity.pdbx_description
1 polymer ?
#
loop_
_entity_poly.entity_id
_entity_poly.type
_entity_poly.pdbx_seq_one_letter_code
_entity_poly.pdbx_strand_id
1 'polypeptide(L)'
;MNFVLENNVLCQVHTQCLAAATTIRLKPLTGVPPWKMPPNVTALQPYGTLTLMDRLDKSAAKIEIVWYSSRTDNGDGTYTYTILRAQEGTTARQWEVGEYAAQIPTAAGLFDGLAYSAGTLKSTYKLGIDITPLYPLHAMNRAATTGFAVLGSLDVTNNAGGTNFTRFTVGQVATNILFIDCADQANAKGALGLQAYGGKVAIGGATAPEALTVWGHAAPGTDNANTCGTSGLRWSAVWAANGTIQTSDGRDKVAVRASPLGLSFIEALRPVAYRWAVGGYDMVVEESVELVEEQETADVEEARWRIDIEGGKAVRREVRERVAVPLVDLVGVVDEAGEPVRDGDGRQFFHEAPRMRKVERVVRREVPVARPGRRQHFGLLAQDVRAAAEAAGVDFGGLVQVDPSDPASELALRYDQFVAPLIAAVQELSARVRALEQRKP
;
A
#
# COMPACT_ATOMS: atom_id res chain seq x y z
N MET A 1 -26.06 -7.17 20.44
CA MET A 1 -26.28 -7.88 21.72
C MET A 1 -25.09 -7.58 22.63
N ASN A 2 -25.33 -6.96 23.79
CA ASN A 2 -24.30 -6.77 24.82
C ASN A 2 -24.19 -8.06 25.63
N PHE A 3 -23.04 -8.72 25.62
CA PHE A 3 -22.78 -9.85 26.53
C PHE A 3 -22.25 -9.29 27.85
N VAL A 4 -23.08 -9.35 28.89
CA VAL A 4 -22.63 -9.16 30.28
C VAL A 4 -22.05 -10.50 30.72
N LEU A 5 -20.73 -10.54 30.97
CA LEU A 5 -20.10 -11.67 31.63
C LEU A 5 -20.50 -11.66 33.11
N GLU A 6 -21.63 -12.27 33.42
CA GLU A 6 -21.99 -12.56 34.81
C GLU A 6 -21.10 -13.70 35.32
N ASN A 7 -20.09 -13.34 36.12
CA ASN A 7 -19.28 -14.32 36.80
C ASN A 7 -20.07 -14.93 37.98
N ASN A 8 -20.70 -16.06 37.68
CA ASN A 8 -21.70 -16.73 38.50
C ASN A 8 -21.09 -17.85 39.38
N VAL A 9 -19.82 -17.70 39.81
CA VAL A 9 -19.09 -18.69 40.62
C VAL A 9 -18.60 -18.07 41.93
N LEU A 10 -19.21 -18.46 43.05
CA LEU A 10 -18.93 -17.88 44.36
C LEU A 10 -19.08 -18.87 45.52
N CYS A 11 -18.08 -18.88 46.41
CA CYS A 11 -17.93 -19.84 47.51
C CYS A 11 -17.36 -19.16 48.75
N GLN A 12 -17.35 -19.90 49.87
CA GLN A 12 -16.67 -19.49 51.10
C GLN A 12 -15.64 -20.52 51.54
N VAL A 13 -14.59 -20.03 52.19
CA VAL A 13 -13.59 -20.84 52.88
C VAL A 13 -14.28 -21.59 54.02
N HIS A 14 -14.19 -22.91 54.01
CA HIS A 14 -14.85 -23.78 54.98
C HIS A 14 -13.94 -24.17 56.15
N THR A 15 -12.63 -24.12 55.95
CA THR A 15 -11.63 -24.43 56.98
C THR A 15 -10.48 -23.43 56.85
N GLN A 16 -9.96 -22.98 58.00
CA GLN A 16 -8.84 -22.04 58.03
C GLN A 16 -7.68 -22.55 57.17
N CYS A 17 -7.16 -21.67 56.31
CA CYS A 17 -6.08 -21.97 55.38
C CYS A 17 -4.84 -21.15 55.76
N LEU A 18 -3.74 -21.82 56.10
CA LEU A 18 -2.48 -21.18 56.48
C LEU A 18 -1.56 -20.97 55.27
N ALA A 19 -0.54 -20.12 55.41
CA ALA A 19 0.39 -19.72 54.34
C ALA A 19 1.12 -20.86 53.61
N ALA A 20 1.25 -22.03 54.24
CA ALA A 20 1.90 -23.20 53.65
C ALA A 20 0.90 -24.29 53.20
N ALA A 21 -0.40 -24.00 53.23
CA ALA A 21 -1.41 -24.97 52.85
C ALA A 21 -1.33 -25.30 51.36
N THR A 22 -1.27 -26.59 51.04
CA THR A 22 -1.30 -27.11 49.67
C THR A 22 -2.72 -27.44 49.20
N THR A 23 -3.71 -27.25 50.07
CA THR A 23 -5.12 -27.46 49.76
C THR A 23 -5.97 -26.37 50.41
N ILE A 24 -7.13 -26.09 49.79
CA ILE A 24 -8.16 -25.24 50.38
C ILE A 24 -9.51 -25.94 50.30
N ARG A 25 -10.29 -25.83 51.38
CA ARG A 25 -11.62 -26.42 51.46
C ARG A 25 -12.67 -25.33 51.34
N LEU A 26 -13.53 -25.44 50.35
CA LEU A 26 -14.56 -24.45 50.04
C LEU A 26 -15.96 -25.04 50.14
N LYS A 27 -16.93 -24.19 50.45
CA LYS A 27 -18.37 -24.52 50.46
C LYS A 27 -19.14 -23.56 49.54
N PRO A 28 -20.14 -24.03 48.76
CA PRO A 28 -21.00 -23.14 47.99
C PRO A 28 -21.82 -22.25 48.90
N LEU A 29 -22.06 -21.01 48.47
CA LEU A 29 -23.03 -20.14 49.12
C LEU A 29 -24.45 -20.63 48.85
N THR A 30 -25.29 -20.65 49.89
CA THR A 30 -26.73 -20.96 49.76
C THR A 30 -27.51 -19.66 49.81
N GLY A 31 -28.37 -19.36 48.83
CA GLY A 31 -29.29 -18.21 48.97
C GLY A 31 -30.05 -17.73 47.74
N VAL A 32 -29.43 -17.55 46.57
CA VAL A 32 -30.11 -17.10 45.32
C VAL A 32 -29.25 -17.48 44.10
N PRO A 33 -29.75 -18.03 42.98
CA PRO A 33 -28.95 -18.29 41.78
C PRO A 33 -28.46 -17.01 41.07
N PRO A 34 -27.39 -17.06 40.25
CA PRO A 34 -26.67 -18.25 39.81
C PRO A 34 -25.30 -18.31 40.52
N TRP A 35 -25.22 -18.96 41.68
CA TRP A 35 -23.93 -19.26 42.32
C TRP A 35 -23.57 -20.73 42.07
N LYS A 36 -22.50 -20.95 41.32
CA LYS A 36 -21.95 -22.28 41.02
C LYS A 36 -20.63 -22.47 41.76
N MET A 37 -20.24 -23.74 41.93
CA MET A 37 -18.91 -24.10 42.39
C MET A 37 -17.89 -23.91 41.26
N PRO A 38 -16.64 -23.50 41.54
CA PRO A 38 -15.57 -23.52 40.56
C PRO A 38 -15.48 -24.91 39.92
N PRO A 39 -15.44 -25.02 38.59
CA PRO A 39 -15.42 -26.29 37.91
C PRO A 39 -14.10 -27.04 38.18
N ASN A 40 -14.11 -28.36 37.99
CA ASN A 40 -12.88 -29.13 37.99
C ASN A 40 -12.04 -28.78 36.75
N VAL A 41 -10.71 -28.92 36.86
CA VAL A 41 -9.81 -28.76 35.72
C VAL A 41 -9.96 -29.96 34.76
N THR A 42 -9.66 -29.76 33.48
CA THR A 42 -9.80 -30.81 32.44
C THR A 42 -8.49 -30.97 31.68
N ALA A 43 -8.39 -31.99 30.83
CA ALA A 43 -7.21 -32.16 29.97
C ALA A 43 -6.93 -30.95 29.05
N LEU A 44 -7.97 -30.19 28.69
CA LEU A 44 -7.86 -28.98 27.86
C LEU A 44 -7.58 -27.71 28.68
N GLN A 45 -7.79 -27.74 29.99
CA GLN A 45 -7.51 -26.64 30.91
C GLN A 45 -6.93 -27.22 32.20
N PRO A 46 -5.60 -27.45 32.26
CA PRO A 46 -4.96 -28.26 33.29
C PRO A 46 -4.91 -27.59 34.67
N TYR A 47 -5.22 -26.29 34.74
CA TYR A 47 -5.24 -25.51 35.98
C TYR A 47 -6.45 -24.58 36.01
N GLY A 48 -7.02 -24.38 37.20
CA GLY A 48 -8.05 -23.39 37.47
C GLY A 48 -7.50 -22.24 38.31
N THR A 49 -8.15 -21.08 38.26
CA THR A 49 -7.78 -19.91 39.05
C THR A 49 -8.90 -19.58 40.04
N LEU A 50 -8.52 -19.21 41.25
CA LEU A 50 -9.42 -18.76 42.30
C LEU A 50 -8.91 -17.45 42.88
N THR A 51 -9.81 -16.49 43.09
CA THR A 51 -9.53 -15.25 43.81
C THR A 51 -10.16 -15.35 45.19
N LEU A 52 -9.31 -15.31 46.21
CA LEU A 52 -9.70 -15.28 47.62
C LEU A 52 -9.83 -13.82 48.06
N MET A 53 -10.89 -13.48 48.78
CA MET A 53 -11.24 -12.11 49.18
C MET A 53 -11.91 -12.08 50.57
N ASP A 54 -11.55 -11.12 51.43
CA ASP A 54 -12.21 -10.97 52.76
C ASP A 54 -13.68 -10.54 52.63
N ARG A 55 -14.01 -9.87 51.52
CA ARG A 55 -15.36 -9.40 51.18
C ARG A 55 -15.55 -9.33 49.66
N LEU A 56 -16.80 -9.25 49.23
CA LEU A 56 -17.22 -9.29 47.82
C LEU A 56 -17.10 -7.98 47.04
N ASP A 57 -16.74 -6.88 47.69
CA ASP A 57 -16.70 -5.55 47.07
C ASP A 57 -15.34 -5.21 46.46
N LYS A 58 -15.30 -4.14 45.66
CA LYS A 58 -14.07 -3.62 45.02
C LYS A 58 -13.05 -3.04 46.02
N SER A 59 -13.36 -3.05 47.32
CA SER A 59 -12.54 -2.53 48.41
C SER A 59 -12.03 -3.61 49.37
N ALA A 60 -12.09 -4.90 48.97
CA ALA A 60 -11.49 -5.99 49.72
C ALA A 60 -10.02 -5.67 50.09
N ALA A 61 -9.71 -5.74 51.38
CA ALA A 61 -8.40 -5.40 51.92
C ALA A 61 -7.42 -6.58 51.83
N LYS A 62 -7.95 -7.81 51.79
CA LYS A 62 -7.18 -9.02 51.53
C LYS A 62 -7.65 -9.61 50.21
N ILE A 63 -6.73 -9.72 49.27
CA ILE A 63 -6.96 -10.40 47.99
C ILE A 63 -5.76 -11.30 47.73
N GLU A 64 -6.00 -12.56 47.37
CA GLU A 64 -4.96 -13.49 46.92
C GLU A 64 -5.47 -14.28 45.71
N ILE A 65 -4.62 -14.47 44.72
CA ILE A 65 -4.93 -15.25 43.52
C ILE A 65 -4.16 -16.56 43.61
N VAL A 66 -4.88 -17.68 43.55
CA VAL A 66 -4.30 -19.03 43.64
C VAL A 66 -4.66 -19.87 42.43
N TRP A 67 -3.72 -20.73 42.03
CA TRP A 67 -3.97 -21.76 41.01
C TRP A 67 -4.21 -23.12 41.65
N TYR A 68 -5.18 -23.86 41.12
CA TYR A 68 -5.48 -25.21 41.56
C TYR A 68 -5.42 -26.24 40.42
N SER A 69 -4.99 -27.46 40.74
CA SER A 69 -4.80 -28.57 39.79
C SER A 69 -5.85 -29.66 39.88
N SER A 70 -6.71 -29.63 40.91
CA SER A 70 -7.81 -30.59 41.04
C SER A 70 -8.84 -30.10 42.03
N ARG A 71 -10.05 -30.65 41.91
CA ARG A 71 -11.14 -30.51 42.87
C ARG A 71 -11.69 -31.88 43.24
N THR A 72 -11.80 -32.15 44.54
CA THR A 72 -12.41 -33.37 45.10
C THR A 72 -13.68 -33.01 45.86
N ASP A 73 -14.77 -33.73 45.60
CA ASP A 73 -16.00 -33.65 46.41
C ASP A 73 -15.82 -34.48 47.69
N ASN A 74 -16.00 -33.88 48.86
CA ASN A 74 -15.83 -34.57 50.14
C ASN A 74 -17.11 -35.29 50.61
N GLY A 75 -18.23 -35.18 49.88
CA GLY A 75 -19.49 -35.85 50.21
C GLY A 75 -20.30 -35.21 51.34
N ASP A 76 -19.81 -34.13 51.95
CA ASP A 76 -20.48 -33.36 53.01
C ASP A 76 -20.89 -31.93 52.58
N GLY A 77 -20.97 -31.72 51.27
CA GLY A 77 -21.31 -30.43 50.67
C GLY A 77 -20.13 -29.45 50.61
N THR A 78 -18.91 -29.93 50.80
CA THR A 78 -17.67 -29.15 50.68
C THR A 78 -16.74 -29.76 49.64
N TYR A 79 -15.86 -28.94 49.08
CA TYR A 79 -14.93 -29.33 48.02
C TYR A 79 -13.51 -28.95 48.41
N THR A 80 -12.58 -29.89 48.22
CA THR A 80 -11.15 -29.68 48.45
C THR A 80 -10.46 -29.41 47.13
N TYR A 81 -9.72 -28.30 47.05
CA TYR A 81 -8.95 -27.90 45.88
C TYR A 81 -7.46 -28.05 46.17
N THR A 82 -6.71 -28.69 45.27
CA THR A 82 -5.25 -28.84 45.40
C THR A 82 -4.57 -27.62 44.80
N ILE A 83 -3.92 -26.81 45.65
CA ILE A 83 -3.28 -25.56 45.27
C ILE A 83 -1.85 -25.84 44.79
N LEU A 84 -1.49 -25.26 43.66
CA LEU A 84 -0.16 -25.39 43.07
C LEU A 84 0.77 -24.24 43.50
N ARG A 85 0.32 -22.99 43.38
CA ARG A 85 1.00 -21.78 43.86
C ARG A 85 0.01 -20.61 43.97
N ALA A 86 0.29 -19.67 44.87
CA ALA A 86 -0.27 -18.33 44.85
C ALA A 86 0.56 -17.42 43.92
N GLN A 87 -0.06 -16.43 43.29
CA GLN A 87 0.66 -15.44 42.50
C GLN A 87 1.50 -14.54 43.45
N GLU A 88 2.82 -14.54 43.27
CA GLU A 88 3.73 -13.63 43.98
C GLU A 88 3.39 -12.18 43.61
N GLY A 89 2.97 -11.40 44.61
CA GLY A 89 2.54 -10.00 44.44
C GLY A 89 1.28 -9.61 45.22
N THR A 90 0.64 -10.56 45.89
CA THR A 90 -0.49 -10.31 46.79
C THR A 90 -0.06 -10.37 48.27
N THR A 91 -0.68 -9.57 49.13
CA THR A 91 -0.23 -9.33 50.53
C THR A 91 -0.80 -10.31 51.56
N ALA A 92 -1.86 -11.04 51.22
CA ALA A 92 -2.48 -12.02 52.11
C ALA A 92 -1.87 -13.42 51.90
N ARG A 93 -1.75 -14.19 52.99
CA ARG A 93 -1.25 -15.59 52.98
C ARG A 93 -2.00 -16.49 53.97
N GLN A 94 -3.09 -16.03 54.56
CA GLN A 94 -3.88 -16.78 55.54
C GLN A 94 -5.35 -16.40 55.40
N TRP A 95 -6.23 -17.40 55.43
CA TRP A 95 -7.66 -17.24 55.19
C TRP A 95 -8.49 -17.93 56.27
N GLU A 96 -9.50 -17.24 56.77
CA GLU A 96 -10.39 -17.69 57.84
C GLU A 96 -11.69 -18.27 57.30
N VAL A 97 -12.37 -19.06 58.14
CA VAL A 97 -13.67 -19.65 57.79
C VAL A 97 -14.69 -18.54 57.52
N GLY A 98 -15.39 -18.62 56.38
CA GLY A 98 -16.41 -17.67 55.96
C GLY A 98 -15.92 -16.56 55.01
N GLU A 99 -14.60 -16.40 54.81
CA GLU A 99 -14.05 -15.51 53.78
C GLU A 99 -14.38 -16.03 52.36
N TYR A 100 -14.40 -15.15 51.37
CA TYR A 100 -14.95 -15.43 50.05
C TYR A 100 -13.91 -15.97 49.08
N ALA A 101 -14.38 -16.82 48.16
CA ALA A 101 -13.59 -17.37 47.08
C ALA A 101 -14.44 -17.37 45.80
N ALA A 102 -13.95 -16.71 44.76
CA ALA A 102 -14.65 -16.62 43.48
C ALA A 102 -13.71 -16.98 42.34
N GLN A 103 -14.24 -17.58 41.28
CA GLN A 103 -13.49 -17.73 40.04
C GLN A 103 -13.69 -16.45 39.23
N ILE A 104 -12.93 -15.39 39.50
CA ILE A 104 -13.01 -14.19 38.65
C ILE A 104 -12.39 -14.56 37.30
N PRO A 105 -13.03 -14.27 36.14
CA PRO A 105 -12.28 -14.21 34.90
C PRO A 105 -11.24 -13.11 35.12
N THR A 106 -10.01 -13.51 35.46
CA THR A 106 -8.89 -12.58 35.51
C THR A 106 -8.89 -11.85 34.18
N ALA A 107 -8.50 -10.57 34.14
CA ALA A 107 -8.24 -9.92 32.86
C ALA A 107 -7.29 -10.78 31.99
N ALA A 108 -6.46 -11.63 32.61
CA ALA A 108 -5.74 -12.71 31.94
C ALA A 108 -6.64 -13.69 31.15
N GLY A 109 -7.84 -14.09 31.57
CA GLY A 109 -8.74 -14.89 30.72
C GLY A 109 -9.24 -14.19 29.44
N LEU A 110 -9.13 -12.86 29.35
CA LEU A 110 -9.35 -12.07 28.13
C LEU A 110 -8.06 -11.85 27.32
N PHE A 111 -6.88 -12.08 27.91
CA PHE A 111 -5.57 -11.82 27.32
C PHE A 111 -4.67 -13.07 27.16
N ASP A 112 -5.00 -14.21 27.75
CA ASP A 112 -4.16 -15.43 27.81
C ASP A 112 -4.57 -16.45 26.73
N GLY A 113 -5.56 -16.10 25.90
CA GLY A 113 -5.74 -16.68 24.57
C GLY A 113 -4.89 -15.99 23.49
N LEU A 114 -4.27 -14.85 23.80
CA LEU A 114 -3.26 -14.23 22.95
C LEU A 114 -1.90 -14.78 23.38
N ALA A 115 -1.60 -15.98 22.89
CA ALA A 115 -0.27 -16.53 22.94
C ALA A 115 0.74 -15.46 22.55
N TYR A 116 1.52 -15.00 23.53
CA TYR A 116 2.75 -14.26 23.32
C TYR A 116 3.77 -15.24 22.72
N SER A 117 3.58 -15.60 21.46
CA SER A 117 4.64 -16.19 20.63
C SER A 117 5.21 -15.05 19.80
N ALA A 118 6.53 -14.85 19.91
CA ALA A 118 7.25 -13.84 19.17
C ALA A 118 6.83 -13.81 17.68
N GLY A 119 6.24 -12.69 17.25
CA GLY A 119 5.87 -12.43 15.86
C GLY A 119 4.46 -12.87 15.47
N THR A 120 3.66 -11.89 15.04
CA THR A 120 2.30 -11.99 14.44
C THR A 120 1.12 -11.98 15.42
N LEU A 121 0.46 -10.82 15.53
CA LEU A 121 -0.90 -10.68 16.06
C LEU A 121 -1.89 -11.32 15.06
N LYS A 122 -2.32 -12.57 15.29
CA LYS A 122 -3.52 -13.12 14.64
C LYS A 122 -4.75 -12.72 15.46
N SER A 123 -5.40 -11.64 15.07
CA SER A 123 -6.72 -11.27 15.58
C SER A 123 -7.80 -12.09 14.88
N THR A 124 -8.64 -12.81 15.64
CA THR A 124 -9.85 -13.49 15.14
C THR A 124 -10.97 -12.48 14.83
N TYR A 125 -10.85 -11.24 15.28
CA TYR A 125 -11.68 -10.13 14.82
C TYR A 125 -11.03 -9.51 13.60
N LYS A 126 -11.79 -9.24 12.54
CA LYS A 126 -11.33 -8.42 11.42
C LYS A 126 -10.73 -7.13 12.02
N LEU A 127 -9.41 -6.95 11.92
CA LEU A 127 -8.83 -5.61 11.91
C LEU A 127 -9.61 -4.87 10.83
N GLY A 128 -10.35 -3.83 11.22
CA GLY A 128 -11.45 -3.24 10.45
C GLY A 128 -11.17 -3.16 8.94
N ILE A 129 -11.69 -4.15 8.23
CA ILE A 129 -12.04 -4.11 6.81
C ILE A 129 -13.51 -4.50 6.84
N ASP A 130 -14.41 -3.54 6.53
CA ASP A 130 -15.89 -3.55 6.66
C ASP A 130 -16.53 -2.76 7.84
N ILE A 131 -15.86 -1.78 8.44
CA ILE A 131 -16.56 -0.69 9.12
C ILE A 131 -15.99 0.64 8.63
N THR A 132 -16.81 1.67 8.49
CA THR A 132 -16.32 3.04 8.22
C THR A 132 -15.35 3.41 9.34
N PRO A 133 -14.04 3.48 9.08
CA PRO A 133 -13.09 3.66 10.16
C PRO A 133 -13.17 5.12 10.63
N LEU A 134 -13.55 5.32 11.90
CA LEU A 134 -13.52 6.64 12.55
C LEU A 134 -12.08 7.19 12.71
N TYR A 135 -11.05 6.35 12.53
CA TYR A 135 -9.65 6.75 12.55
C TYR A 135 -8.82 5.95 11.52
N PRO A 136 -7.86 6.58 10.82
CA PRO A 136 -6.87 5.85 10.04
C PRO A 136 -6.05 4.92 10.94
N LEU A 137 -5.62 3.78 10.41
CA LEU A 137 -4.64 2.92 11.09
C LEU A 137 -3.31 3.70 11.23
N HIS A 138 -3.08 4.31 12.39
CA HIS A 138 -1.80 4.93 12.74
C HIS A 138 -0.87 3.88 13.36
N ALA A 139 0.00 3.29 12.54
CA ALA A 139 1.11 2.47 13.03
C ALA A 139 2.31 3.38 13.39
N MET A 140 2.42 3.75 14.66
CA MET A 140 3.58 4.50 15.17
C MET A 140 4.63 3.54 15.72
N ASN A 141 5.87 3.63 15.22
CA ASN A 141 7.02 2.96 15.85
C ASN A 141 7.64 3.88 16.91
N ARG A 142 8.13 3.30 18.01
CA ARG A 142 8.90 4.03 19.03
C ARG A 142 10.15 4.61 18.35
N ALA A 143 10.52 5.85 18.66
CA ALA A 143 11.65 6.55 18.05
C ALA A 143 12.91 5.65 18.00
N ALA A 144 13.29 5.21 16.81
CA ALA A 144 14.54 4.50 16.58
C ALA A 144 15.63 5.56 16.40
N THR A 145 16.55 5.65 17.35
CA THR A 145 17.62 6.65 17.34
C THR A 145 18.68 6.37 16.26
N THR A 146 18.71 5.16 15.68
CA THR A 146 19.50 4.76 14.49
C THR A 146 18.93 3.47 13.85
N GLY A 147 18.92 3.37 12.50
CA GLY A 147 18.76 2.09 11.77
C GLY A 147 17.38 1.77 11.16
N PHE A 148 17.35 0.72 10.32
CA PHE A 148 16.18 0.20 9.59
C PHE A 148 15.03 -0.20 10.53
N ALA A 149 13.87 0.42 10.36
CA ALA A 149 12.68 0.17 11.17
C ALA A 149 11.44 -0.06 10.30
N VAL A 150 10.84 -1.24 10.42
CA VAL A 150 9.56 -1.57 9.77
C VAL A 150 8.43 -0.89 10.55
N LEU A 151 7.58 -0.12 9.84
CA LEU A 151 6.40 0.54 10.41
C LEU A 151 5.17 -0.39 10.32
N GLY A 152 5.07 -1.15 9.24
CA GLY A 152 4.02 -2.13 9.04
C GLY A 152 4.33 -3.06 7.87
N SER A 153 3.76 -4.25 7.93
CA SER A 153 3.87 -5.25 6.86
C SER A 153 2.52 -5.89 6.56
N LEU A 154 2.28 -6.17 5.28
CA LEU A 154 1.16 -6.96 4.80
C LEU A 154 1.71 -8.22 4.12
N ASP A 155 1.38 -9.39 4.67
CA ASP A 155 1.81 -10.67 4.13
C ASP A 155 0.69 -11.27 3.28
N VAL A 156 0.95 -11.45 1.98
CA VAL A 156 0.03 -12.09 1.04
C VAL A 156 0.49 -13.52 0.81
N THR A 157 -0.26 -14.47 1.34
CA THR A 157 0.06 -15.90 1.27
C THR A 157 -0.47 -16.51 -0.02
N ASN A 158 0.32 -17.35 -0.70
CA ASN A 158 -0.13 -18.10 -1.88
C ASN A 158 -0.32 -19.60 -1.61
N ASN A 159 -0.29 -20.00 -0.33
CA ASN A 159 -0.51 -21.37 0.12
C ASN A 159 -1.43 -21.38 1.36
N ALA A 160 -2.22 -22.43 1.51
CA ALA A 160 -3.17 -22.62 2.60
C ALA A 160 -2.51 -22.64 4.01
N GLY A 161 -1.20 -22.91 4.08
CA GLY A 161 -0.44 -22.92 5.34
C GLY A 161 0.24 -21.61 5.72
N GLY A 162 0.19 -20.58 4.86
CA GLY A 162 0.87 -19.31 5.10
C GLY A 162 2.40 -19.38 5.20
N THR A 163 3.01 -20.50 4.79
CA THR A 163 4.46 -20.73 4.79
C THR A 163 5.18 -20.07 3.61
N ASN A 164 4.41 -19.75 2.56
CA ASN A 164 4.88 -19.05 1.37
C ASN A 164 4.06 -17.78 1.25
N PHE A 165 4.73 -16.64 1.39
CA PHE A 165 4.09 -15.34 1.29
C PHE A 165 5.01 -14.32 0.63
N THR A 166 4.40 -13.33 0.01
CA THR A 166 5.07 -12.09 -0.34
C THR A 166 4.67 -11.05 0.68
N ARG A 167 5.66 -10.48 1.35
CA ARG A 167 5.48 -9.39 2.30
C ARG A 167 5.65 -8.06 1.59
N PHE A 168 4.66 -7.20 1.70
CA PHE A 168 4.80 -5.76 1.44
C PHE A 168 5.20 -5.07 2.74
N THR A 169 6.31 -4.33 2.74
CA THR A 169 6.86 -3.64 3.92
C THR A 169 6.97 -2.16 3.64
N VAL A 170 6.51 -1.33 4.59
CA VAL A 170 6.82 0.11 4.62
C VAL A 170 7.60 0.40 5.89
N GLY A 171 8.68 1.18 5.76
CA GLY A 171 9.49 1.53 6.91
C GLY A 171 10.38 2.74 6.67
N GLN A 172 11.15 3.10 7.69
CA GLN A 172 12.06 4.23 7.68
C GLN A 172 13.50 3.74 7.85
N VAL A 173 14.43 4.32 7.08
CA VAL A 173 15.88 4.06 7.19
C VAL A 173 16.56 5.13 8.05
N ALA A 174 16.15 6.39 7.86
CA ALA A 174 16.61 7.56 8.61
C ALA A 174 15.56 8.68 8.53
N THR A 175 15.72 9.77 9.27
CA THR A 175 14.83 10.96 9.16
C THR A 175 14.69 11.39 7.69
N ASN A 176 13.45 11.52 7.22
CA ASN A 176 13.09 11.83 5.82
C ASN A 176 13.47 10.77 4.76
N ILE A 177 13.89 9.57 5.17
CA ILE A 177 14.19 8.46 4.25
C ILE A 177 13.24 7.30 4.54
N LEU A 178 12.18 7.21 3.74
CA LEU A 178 11.23 6.09 3.73
C LEU A 178 11.68 5.01 2.73
N PHE A 179 11.38 3.75 3.01
CA PHE A 179 11.48 2.67 2.06
C PHE A 179 10.15 1.93 1.92
N ILE A 180 9.93 1.40 0.72
CA ILE A 180 8.90 0.40 0.41
C ILE A 180 9.62 -0.80 -0.18
N ASP A 181 9.37 -1.98 0.36
CA ASP A 181 10.09 -3.20 0.00
C ASP A 181 9.14 -4.38 -0.13
N CYS A 182 9.52 -5.35 -0.95
CA CYS A 182 8.85 -6.63 -1.05
C CYS A 182 9.85 -7.77 -0.85
N ALA A 183 9.51 -8.72 0.02
CA ALA A 183 10.35 -9.87 0.29
C ALA A 183 9.52 -11.13 0.54
N ASP A 184 10.13 -12.29 0.35
CA ASP A 184 9.53 -13.57 0.73
C ASP A 184 9.73 -13.89 2.22
N GLN A 185 9.31 -15.08 2.64
CA GLN A 185 9.48 -15.57 4.02
C GLN A 185 10.94 -15.71 4.47
N ALA A 186 11.88 -15.81 3.54
CA ALA A 186 13.32 -15.89 3.80
C ALA A 186 14.02 -14.52 3.74
N ASN A 187 13.25 -13.43 3.63
CA ASN A 187 13.74 -12.07 3.37
C ASN A 187 14.46 -11.92 2.02
N ALA A 188 14.26 -12.83 1.07
CA ALA A 188 14.75 -12.67 -0.29
C ALA A 188 13.93 -11.56 -0.98
N LYS A 189 14.63 -10.59 -1.58
CA LYS A 189 13.98 -9.44 -2.23
C LYS A 189 13.21 -9.89 -3.46
N GLY A 190 11.94 -9.52 -3.51
CA GLY A 190 11.04 -9.79 -4.62
C GLY A 190 10.91 -8.61 -5.58
N ALA A 191 9.94 -8.68 -6.49
CA ALA A 191 9.55 -7.56 -7.36
C ALA A 191 8.28 -6.88 -6.83
N LEU A 192 8.34 -5.56 -6.66
CA LEU A 192 7.17 -4.74 -6.31
C LEU A 192 6.54 -4.18 -7.59
N GLY A 193 5.44 -4.79 -8.03
CA GLY A 193 4.67 -4.29 -9.16
C GLY A 193 3.81 -3.08 -8.76
N LEU A 194 4.12 -1.90 -9.31
CA LEU A 194 3.26 -0.73 -9.23
C LEU A 194 2.49 -0.63 -10.56
N GLN A 195 1.27 -1.20 -10.59
CA GLN A 195 0.43 -1.21 -11.77
C GLN A 195 -0.80 -0.34 -11.54
N ALA A 196 -0.92 0.74 -12.30
CA ALA A 196 -2.15 1.50 -12.35
C ALA A 196 -3.11 0.78 -13.31
N TYR A 197 -4.22 0.24 -12.80
CA TYR A 197 -5.27 -0.39 -13.61
C TYR A 197 -6.00 0.65 -14.48
N GLY A 198 -5.39 1.03 -15.62
CA GLY A 198 -5.88 2.08 -16.51
C GLY A 198 -5.50 3.51 -16.11
N GLY A 199 -4.73 3.69 -15.02
CA GLY A 199 -4.27 4.99 -14.53
C GLY A 199 -2.77 5.25 -14.76
N LYS A 200 -2.19 6.21 -14.03
CA LYS A 200 -0.75 6.50 -14.05
C LYS A 200 -0.13 6.22 -12.67
N VAL A 201 1.08 5.67 -12.64
CA VAL A 201 1.94 5.67 -11.44
C VAL A 201 2.79 6.93 -11.52
N ALA A 202 2.52 7.91 -10.66
CA ALA A 202 3.27 9.17 -10.60
C ALA A 202 4.38 9.10 -9.54
N ILE A 203 5.59 9.53 -9.91
CA ILE A 203 6.70 9.77 -8.98
C ILE A 203 7.08 11.25 -9.17
N GLY A 204 6.71 12.10 -8.21
CA GLY A 204 6.70 13.56 -8.31
C GLY A 204 5.29 14.14 -8.16
N GLY A 205 5.17 15.31 -7.53
CA GLY A 205 3.88 15.96 -7.21
C GLY A 205 3.42 16.98 -8.27
N ALA A 206 2.19 17.50 -8.13
CA ALA A 206 1.54 18.42 -9.07
C ALA A 206 2.22 19.81 -9.23
N THR A 207 3.28 20.10 -8.47
CA THR A 207 4.00 21.38 -8.53
C THR A 207 5.51 21.24 -8.33
N ALA A 208 6.06 20.01 -8.29
CA ALA A 208 7.49 19.80 -8.09
C ALA A 208 8.19 19.58 -9.45
N PRO A 209 9.31 20.26 -9.74
CA PRO A 209 10.02 20.16 -11.02
C PRO A 209 10.83 18.86 -11.20
N GLU A 210 10.84 17.96 -10.22
CA GLU A 210 11.68 16.77 -10.23
C GLU A 210 10.88 15.52 -10.60
N ALA A 211 11.19 14.98 -11.79
CA ALA A 211 10.79 13.67 -12.26
C ALA A 211 11.64 12.56 -11.61
N LEU A 212 11.32 11.29 -11.91
CA LEU A 212 12.04 10.08 -11.48
C LEU A 212 13.58 10.27 -11.45
N THR A 213 14.16 10.29 -10.24
CA THR A 213 15.62 10.30 -10.02
C THR A 213 16.09 8.89 -9.70
N VAL A 214 17.10 8.41 -10.45
CA VAL A 214 17.71 7.09 -10.27
C VAL A 214 19.13 7.26 -9.73
N TRP A 215 19.43 6.69 -8.57
CA TRP A 215 20.76 6.81 -7.93
C TRP A 215 21.84 5.93 -8.59
N GLY A 216 21.42 4.89 -9.32
CA GLY A 216 22.28 3.97 -10.07
C GLY A 216 21.99 3.98 -11.58
N HIS A 217 22.05 2.82 -12.23
CA HIS A 217 21.72 2.67 -13.64
C HIS A 217 20.21 2.56 -13.87
N ALA A 218 19.70 3.28 -14.86
CA ALA A 218 18.41 3.00 -15.48
C ALA A 218 18.64 2.00 -16.63
N ALA A 219 18.38 0.71 -16.40
CA ALA A 219 18.61 -0.36 -17.35
C ALA A 219 17.31 -1.13 -17.67
N PRO A 220 17.12 -1.65 -18.89
CA PRO A 220 16.01 -2.53 -19.20
C PRO A 220 16.17 -3.89 -18.51
N GLY A 221 15.07 -4.56 -18.16
CA GLY A 221 15.08 -5.89 -17.55
C GLY A 221 15.44 -7.03 -18.52
N THR A 222 15.50 -6.76 -19.82
CA THR A 222 15.87 -7.73 -20.86
C THR A 222 16.72 -7.04 -21.91
N ASP A 223 17.85 -7.66 -22.25
CA ASP A 223 18.80 -7.15 -23.23
C ASP A 223 18.15 -7.01 -24.63
N ASN A 224 18.43 -5.88 -25.29
CA ASN A 224 17.95 -5.55 -26.63
C ASN A 224 16.41 -5.68 -26.88
N ALA A 225 15.59 -5.63 -25.83
CA ALA A 225 14.14 -5.84 -25.94
C ALA A 225 13.29 -4.56 -25.79
N ASN A 226 13.83 -3.50 -25.18
CA ASN A 226 13.07 -2.30 -24.82
C ASN A 226 13.70 -1.03 -25.42
N THR A 227 12.87 -0.05 -25.80
CA THR A 227 13.31 1.25 -26.33
C THR A 227 13.19 2.37 -25.28
N CYS A 228 14.05 3.39 -25.38
CA CYS A 228 13.91 4.62 -24.61
C CYS A 228 13.08 5.64 -25.40
N GLY A 229 11.78 5.72 -25.09
CA GLY A 229 10.81 6.53 -25.81
C GLY A 229 10.14 5.79 -26.98
N THR A 230 9.14 6.44 -27.59
CA THR A 230 8.40 5.95 -28.76
C THR A 230 8.17 7.08 -29.76
N SER A 231 7.65 6.79 -30.97
CA SER A 231 7.38 7.81 -31.99
C SER A 231 6.45 8.93 -31.49
N GLY A 232 5.46 8.60 -30.66
CA GLY A 232 4.54 9.56 -30.05
C GLY A 232 5.03 10.19 -28.75
N LEU A 233 6.05 9.63 -28.10
CA LEU A 233 6.55 10.06 -26.80
C LEU A 233 8.09 10.14 -26.83
N ARG A 234 8.57 11.17 -27.53
CA ARG A 234 10.00 11.43 -27.74
C ARG A 234 10.57 12.31 -26.63
N TRP A 235 11.78 12.01 -26.20
CA TRP A 235 12.55 12.89 -25.32
C TRP A 235 12.93 14.17 -26.08
N SER A 236 12.81 15.33 -25.40
CA SER A 236 13.20 16.61 -25.99
C SER A 236 14.73 16.77 -26.09
N ALA A 237 15.48 16.16 -25.17
CA ALA A 237 16.94 16.14 -25.17
C ALA A 237 17.48 14.99 -24.31
N VAL A 238 18.70 14.54 -24.62
CA VAL A 238 19.52 13.67 -23.77
C VAL A 238 20.79 14.42 -23.45
N TRP A 239 21.03 14.68 -22.16
CA TRP A 239 22.23 15.36 -21.67
C TRP A 239 23.13 14.30 -21.05
N ALA A 240 24.29 14.06 -21.66
CA ALA A 240 25.25 13.05 -21.23
C ALA A 240 26.68 13.64 -21.25
N ALA A 241 27.53 13.18 -20.34
CA ALA A 241 28.93 13.61 -20.29
C ALA A 241 29.75 13.04 -21.48
N ASN A 242 29.42 11.82 -21.91
CA ASN A 242 30.01 11.14 -23.08
C ASN A 242 28.92 10.80 -24.10
N GLY A 243 29.30 10.57 -25.35
CA GLY A 243 28.38 10.14 -26.41
C GLY A 243 27.78 8.75 -26.19
N THR A 244 26.72 8.43 -26.93
CA THR A 244 26.08 7.11 -26.85
C THR A 244 27.00 6.01 -27.39
N ILE A 245 27.14 4.92 -26.63
CA ILE A 245 27.88 3.73 -27.08
C ILE A 245 27.00 2.91 -28.02
N GLN A 246 27.54 2.54 -29.18
CA GLN A 246 26.92 1.61 -30.13
C GLN A 246 27.76 0.33 -30.19
N THR A 247 27.22 -0.79 -29.71
CA THR A 247 27.90 -2.09 -29.76
C THR A 247 28.14 -2.50 -31.21
N SER A 248 29.39 -2.82 -31.55
CA SER A 248 29.83 -3.03 -32.94
C SER A 248 30.87 -4.15 -33.05
N ASP A 249 30.78 -5.17 -32.21
CA ASP A 249 31.65 -6.35 -32.29
C ASP A 249 31.47 -7.07 -33.64
N GLY A 250 32.56 -7.62 -34.18
CA GLY A 250 32.53 -8.35 -35.46
C GLY A 250 31.85 -9.72 -35.36
N ARG A 251 31.79 -10.32 -34.17
CA ARG A 251 31.15 -11.62 -33.92
C ARG A 251 29.62 -11.55 -34.02
N ASP A 252 29.07 -10.37 -33.80
CA ASP A 252 27.63 -10.12 -33.81
C ASP A 252 27.13 -9.72 -35.22
N LYS A 253 28.00 -9.78 -36.24
CA LYS A 253 27.72 -9.33 -37.60
C LYS A 253 27.91 -10.44 -38.62
N VAL A 254 27.06 -10.45 -39.63
CA VAL A 254 27.14 -11.34 -40.79
C VAL A 254 27.28 -10.53 -42.07
N ALA A 255 27.80 -11.16 -43.14
CA ALA A 255 27.94 -10.56 -44.47
C ALA A 255 28.72 -9.22 -44.49
N VAL A 256 29.76 -9.11 -43.66
CA VAL A 256 30.63 -7.91 -43.62
C VAL A 256 31.39 -7.76 -44.94
N ARG A 257 31.18 -6.63 -45.62
CA ARG A 257 31.81 -6.27 -46.90
C ARG A 257 32.14 -4.78 -46.94
N ALA A 258 32.95 -4.36 -47.92
CA ALA A 258 33.21 -2.94 -48.17
C ALA A 258 31.89 -2.18 -48.45
N SER A 259 31.82 -0.94 -47.96
CA SER A 259 30.63 -0.09 -48.14
C SER A 259 30.38 0.16 -49.62
N PRO A 260 29.18 -0.11 -50.15
CA PRO A 260 28.79 0.31 -51.49
C PRO A 260 28.46 1.81 -51.55
N LEU A 261 28.34 2.47 -50.40
CA LEU A 261 28.09 3.90 -50.28
C LEU A 261 29.39 4.65 -50.02
N GLY A 262 29.59 5.72 -50.77
CA GLY A 262 30.80 6.54 -50.76
C GLY A 262 30.53 7.92 -51.34
N LEU A 263 31.43 8.45 -52.17
CA LEU A 263 31.38 9.86 -52.58
C LEU A 263 30.09 10.22 -53.34
N SER A 264 29.67 9.39 -54.30
CA SER A 264 28.48 9.67 -55.11
C SER A 264 27.19 9.75 -54.27
N PHE A 265 27.08 8.91 -53.24
CA PHE A 265 25.94 8.94 -52.31
C PHE A 265 25.95 10.24 -51.51
N ILE A 266 27.11 10.64 -50.96
CA ILE A 266 27.24 11.88 -50.19
C ILE A 266 26.97 13.12 -51.05
N GLU A 267 27.44 13.15 -52.30
CA GLU A 267 27.20 14.26 -53.24
C GLU A 267 25.72 14.39 -53.64
N ALA A 268 24.96 13.29 -53.60
CA ALA A 268 23.52 13.30 -53.86
C ALA A 268 22.69 13.86 -52.69
N LEU A 269 23.25 13.94 -51.49
CA LEU A 269 22.56 14.47 -50.31
C LEU A 269 22.50 16.00 -50.35
N ARG A 270 21.38 16.56 -49.90
CA ARG A 270 21.18 18.02 -49.77
C ARG A 270 21.16 18.44 -48.30
N PRO A 271 22.27 18.98 -47.77
CA PRO A 271 22.26 19.65 -46.47
C PRO A 271 21.30 20.85 -46.48
N VAL A 272 20.49 20.98 -45.44
CA VAL A 272 19.52 22.06 -45.26
C VAL A 272 19.67 22.71 -43.89
N ALA A 273 19.27 23.97 -43.80
CA ALA A 273 19.04 24.65 -42.53
C ALA A 273 17.54 24.80 -42.30
N TYR A 274 17.06 24.47 -41.11
CA TYR A 274 15.63 24.45 -40.81
C TYR A 274 15.33 24.91 -39.36
N ARG A 275 14.06 25.22 -39.11
CA ARG A 275 13.50 25.41 -37.77
C ARG A 275 12.33 24.48 -37.61
N TRP A 276 12.13 23.96 -36.41
CA TRP A 276 10.98 23.13 -36.11
C TRP A 276 9.70 23.96 -36.14
N ALA A 277 8.67 23.47 -36.83
CA ALA A 277 7.32 24.04 -36.73
C ALA A 277 6.79 23.96 -35.29
N VAL A 278 7.08 22.85 -34.60
CA VAL A 278 6.87 22.66 -33.16
C VAL A 278 8.21 22.29 -32.52
N GLY A 279 8.83 23.23 -31.80
CA GLY A 279 10.13 23.05 -31.15
C GLY A 279 10.06 22.57 -29.71
N GLY A 280 8.85 22.43 -29.15
CA GLY A 280 8.62 21.94 -27.80
C GLY A 280 7.19 22.20 -27.35
N TYR A 281 6.90 21.76 -26.13
CA TYR A 281 5.64 22.01 -25.44
C TYR A 281 5.93 22.72 -24.13
N ASP A 282 5.12 23.72 -23.80
CA ASP A 282 5.09 24.32 -22.49
C ASP A 282 3.86 23.76 -21.75
N MET A 283 4.04 23.38 -20.48
CA MET A 283 2.91 22.96 -19.64
C MET A 283 2.22 24.20 -19.12
N VAL A 284 0.95 24.37 -19.49
CA VAL A 284 0.13 25.49 -19.02
C VAL A 284 -0.99 24.92 -18.16
N VAL A 285 -1.27 25.56 -17.02
CA VAL A 285 -2.42 25.23 -16.19
C VAL A 285 -3.64 25.91 -16.80
N GLU A 286 -4.58 25.11 -17.29
CA GLU A 286 -5.89 25.56 -17.72
C GLU A 286 -6.87 25.41 -16.54
N GLU A 287 -7.61 26.48 -16.25
CA GLU A 287 -8.73 26.45 -15.30
C GLU A 287 -10.03 26.36 -16.09
N SER A 288 -10.83 25.35 -15.81
CA SER A 288 -12.17 25.19 -16.39
C SER A 288 -13.18 24.99 -15.26
N VAL A 289 -14.41 25.45 -15.48
CA VAL A 289 -15.52 25.22 -14.55
C VAL A 289 -16.27 23.99 -15.02
N GLU A 290 -16.23 22.93 -14.23
CA GLU A 290 -17.02 21.71 -14.47
C GLU A 290 -18.18 21.65 -13.47
N LEU A 291 -19.36 21.24 -13.95
CA LEU A 291 -20.52 20.98 -13.10
C LEU A 291 -20.38 19.58 -12.50
N VAL A 292 -20.15 19.51 -11.20
CA VAL A 292 -20.08 18.25 -10.45
C VAL A 292 -21.37 18.08 -9.65
N GLU A 293 -21.90 16.86 -9.62
CA GLU A 293 -23.02 16.52 -8.75
C GLU A 293 -22.48 16.15 -7.36
N GLU A 294 -22.84 16.94 -6.36
CA GLU A 294 -22.50 16.73 -4.96
C GLU A 294 -23.77 16.46 -4.16
N GLN A 295 -23.67 15.65 -3.11
CA GLN A 295 -24.81 15.35 -2.24
C GLN A 295 -25.19 16.60 -1.44
N GLU A 296 -26.46 17.00 -1.49
CA GLU A 296 -26.96 18.11 -0.71
C GLU A 296 -26.98 17.74 0.79
N THR A 297 -26.52 18.65 1.64
CA THR A 297 -26.45 18.43 3.09
C THR A 297 -27.19 19.53 3.84
N ALA A 298 -27.80 19.17 4.97
CA ALA A 298 -28.34 20.14 5.94
C ALA A 298 -27.47 20.16 7.20
N ASP A 299 -27.19 21.35 7.72
CA ASP A 299 -26.51 21.51 9.00
C ASP A 299 -27.46 21.16 10.14
N VAL A 300 -27.11 20.13 10.91
CA VAL A 300 -27.86 19.72 12.10
C VAL A 300 -26.96 19.88 13.32
N GLU A 301 -27.50 20.43 14.40
CA GLU A 301 -26.80 20.42 15.70
C GLU A 301 -26.96 19.05 16.35
N GLU A 302 -25.88 18.26 16.32
CA GLU A 302 -25.82 16.98 17.03
C GLU A 302 -25.20 17.18 18.41
N ALA A 303 -25.90 16.69 19.45
CA ALA A 303 -25.34 16.56 20.77
C ALA A 303 -24.50 15.28 20.85
N ARG A 304 -23.18 15.44 20.91
CA ARG A 304 -22.25 14.34 21.14
C ARG A 304 -21.70 14.39 22.55
N TRP A 305 -21.55 13.22 23.13
CA TRP A 305 -20.94 13.09 24.45
C TRP A 305 -19.44 12.99 24.28
N ARG A 306 -18.72 13.98 24.81
CA ARG A 306 -17.27 13.98 24.91
C ARG A 306 -16.86 13.66 26.34
N ILE A 307 -15.80 12.87 26.50
CA ILE A 307 -15.19 12.62 27.80
C ILE A 307 -13.93 13.47 27.87
N ASP A 308 -13.93 14.45 28.77
CA ASP A 308 -12.78 15.29 29.06
C ASP A 308 -12.12 14.83 30.37
N ILE A 309 -10.81 15.03 30.53
CA ILE A 309 -10.10 14.71 31.77
C ILE A 309 -9.79 16.02 32.50
N GLU A 310 -10.48 16.24 33.61
CA GLU A 310 -10.27 17.39 34.49
C GLU A 310 -9.78 16.88 35.85
N GLY A 311 -8.60 17.33 36.29
CA GLY A 311 -8.01 16.90 37.57
C GLY A 311 -7.76 15.39 37.70
N GLY A 312 -7.52 14.69 36.59
CA GLY A 312 -7.28 13.23 36.57
C GLY A 312 -8.54 12.36 36.64
N LYS A 313 -9.74 12.95 36.53
CA LYS A 313 -11.02 12.22 36.47
C LYS A 313 -11.71 12.45 35.12
N ALA A 314 -12.28 11.39 34.55
CA ALA A 314 -13.07 11.46 33.33
C ALA A 314 -14.43 12.10 33.63
N VAL A 315 -14.69 13.26 33.02
CA VAL A 315 -15.95 14.02 33.11
C VAL A 315 -16.64 13.93 31.76
N ARG A 316 -17.90 13.48 31.75
CA ARG A 316 -18.72 13.45 30.54
C ARG A 316 -19.35 14.82 30.33
N ARG A 317 -19.09 15.45 29.18
CA ARG A 317 -19.67 16.72 28.77
C ARG A 317 -20.47 16.53 27.47
N GLU A 318 -21.65 17.13 27.41
CA GLU A 318 -22.40 17.26 26.17
C GLU A 318 -21.78 18.39 25.35
N VAL A 319 -21.32 18.07 24.15
CA VAL A 319 -20.82 19.05 23.18
C VAL A 319 -21.78 19.04 22.01
N ARG A 320 -22.32 20.21 21.67
CA ARG A 320 -23.15 20.38 20.49
C ARG A 320 -22.29 20.86 19.35
N GLU A 321 -22.27 20.11 18.27
CA GLU A 321 -21.50 20.41 17.06
C GLU A 321 -22.44 20.46 15.87
N ARG A 322 -22.19 21.40 14.94
CA ARG A 322 -22.90 21.42 13.65
C ARG A 322 -22.27 20.39 12.74
N VAL A 323 -23.06 19.40 12.35
CA VAL A 323 -22.66 18.34 11.43
C VAL A 323 -23.53 18.46 10.18
N ALA A 324 -22.89 18.43 9.01
CA ALA A 324 -23.58 18.38 7.72
C ALA A 324 -24.10 16.95 7.50
N VAL A 325 -25.42 16.78 7.52
CA VAL A 325 -26.09 15.49 7.32
C VAL A 325 -26.62 15.43 5.88
N PRO A 326 -26.37 14.33 5.14
CA PRO A 326 -26.88 14.17 3.78
C PRO A 326 -28.41 14.21 3.73
N LEU A 327 -28.95 14.98 2.79
CA LEU A 327 -30.37 14.96 2.45
C LEU A 327 -30.66 13.79 1.51
N VAL A 328 -31.77 13.10 1.78
CA VAL A 328 -32.27 11.99 0.97
C VAL A 328 -33.72 12.26 0.61
N ASP A 329 -34.10 11.93 -0.62
CA ASP A 329 -35.48 11.90 -1.07
C ASP A 329 -36.00 10.46 -1.01
N LEU A 330 -37.24 10.27 -0.56
CA LEU A 330 -37.89 8.95 -0.55
C LEU A 330 -38.49 8.68 -1.92
N VAL A 331 -37.89 7.75 -2.66
CA VAL A 331 -38.32 7.36 -4.00
C VAL A 331 -39.12 6.06 -3.91
N GLY A 332 -40.34 6.08 -4.45
CA GLY A 332 -41.21 4.91 -4.47
C GLY A 332 -40.62 3.81 -5.35
N VAL A 333 -40.48 2.61 -4.80
CA VAL A 333 -40.00 1.44 -5.54
C VAL A 333 -41.11 1.01 -6.50
N VAL A 334 -40.74 0.90 -7.78
CA VAL A 334 -41.62 0.43 -8.85
C VAL A 334 -41.04 -0.84 -9.47
N ASP A 335 -41.90 -1.69 -10.01
CA ASP A 335 -41.48 -2.87 -10.76
C ASP A 335 -41.04 -2.51 -12.20
N GLU A 336 -40.65 -3.52 -12.99
CA GLU A 336 -40.22 -3.33 -14.38
C GLU A 336 -41.32 -2.77 -15.30
N ALA A 337 -42.59 -2.85 -14.90
CA ALA A 337 -43.73 -2.27 -15.61
C ALA A 337 -44.05 -0.83 -15.14
N GLY A 338 -43.35 -0.33 -14.12
CA GLY A 338 -43.55 1.00 -13.54
C GLY A 338 -44.63 1.04 -12.44
N GLU A 339 -45.14 -0.10 -12.01
CA GLU A 339 -46.17 -0.17 -10.97
C GLU A 339 -45.56 -0.15 -9.56
N PRO A 340 -46.19 0.54 -8.57
CA PRO A 340 -45.72 0.57 -7.20
C PRO A 340 -45.57 -0.82 -6.57
N VAL A 341 -44.37 -1.17 -6.10
CA VAL A 341 -44.14 -2.37 -5.28
C VAL A 341 -44.73 -2.13 -3.90
N ARG A 342 -45.64 -2.99 -3.46
CA ARG A 342 -46.36 -2.86 -2.18
C ARG A 342 -46.07 -4.02 -1.23
N ASP A 343 -46.15 -3.76 0.07
CA ASP A 343 -46.06 -4.77 1.12
C ASP A 343 -47.37 -5.57 1.26
N GLY A 344 -47.38 -6.56 2.15
CA GLY A 344 -48.54 -7.42 2.41
C GLY A 344 -49.78 -6.68 2.94
N ASP A 345 -49.60 -5.44 3.42
CA ASP A 345 -50.67 -4.55 3.91
C ASP A 345 -51.07 -3.50 2.85
N GLY A 346 -50.50 -3.57 1.64
CA GLY A 346 -50.82 -2.68 0.50
C GLY A 346 -50.08 -1.34 0.50
N ARG A 347 -49.10 -1.12 1.39
CA ARG A 347 -48.29 0.11 1.46
C ARG A 347 -47.13 0.03 0.48
N GLN A 348 -46.85 1.12 -0.24
CA GLN A 348 -45.74 1.16 -1.19
C GLN A 348 -44.38 1.15 -0.47
N PHE A 349 -43.43 0.40 -1.01
CA PHE A 349 -42.03 0.45 -0.58
C PHE A 349 -41.35 1.70 -1.11
N PHE A 350 -40.50 2.32 -0.29
CA PHE A 350 -39.67 3.46 -0.66
C PHE A 350 -38.21 3.12 -0.41
N HIS A 351 -37.32 3.62 -1.27
CA HIS A 351 -35.89 3.62 -1.02
C HIS A 351 -35.39 5.05 -0.85
N GLU A 352 -34.35 5.21 -0.04
CA GLU A 352 -33.68 6.50 0.12
C GLU A 352 -32.76 6.73 -1.08
N ALA A 353 -32.96 7.83 -1.79
CA ALA A 353 -32.07 8.28 -2.85
C ALA A 353 -31.35 9.55 -2.37
N PRO A 354 -30.02 9.66 -2.51
CA PRO A 354 -29.31 10.86 -2.13
C PRO A 354 -29.76 12.03 -2.99
N ARG A 355 -30.14 13.14 -2.35
CA ARG A 355 -30.51 14.37 -3.06
C ARG A 355 -29.23 15.03 -3.56
N MET A 356 -29.11 15.19 -4.87
CA MET A 356 -27.92 15.75 -5.51
C MET A 356 -28.14 17.20 -5.93
N ARG A 357 -27.11 18.03 -5.77
CA ARG A 357 -27.07 19.40 -6.29
C ARG A 357 -25.87 19.54 -7.23
N LYS A 358 -26.07 20.25 -8.35
CA LYS A 358 -24.98 20.63 -9.25
C LYS A 358 -24.22 21.82 -8.67
N VAL A 359 -22.93 21.65 -8.47
CA VAL A 359 -22.02 22.67 -7.98
C VAL A 359 -20.94 22.91 -9.04
N GLU A 360 -20.71 24.18 -9.35
CA GLU A 360 -19.61 24.60 -10.21
C GLU A 360 -18.30 24.43 -9.45
N ARG A 361 -17.42 23.57 -9.97
CA ARG A 361 -16.10 23.33 -9.40
C ARG A 361 -15.03 23.74 -10.40
N VAL A 362 -14.07 24.55 -9.96
CA VAL A 362 -12.90 24.90 -10.75
C VAL A 362 -11.96 23.69 -10.79
N VAL A 363 -11.79 23.12 -11.97
CA VAL A 363 -10.86 22.03 -12.25
C VAL A 363 -9.63 22.61 -12.94
N ARG A 364 -8.46 22.33 -12.35
CA ARG A 364 -7.15 22.71 -12.90
C ARG A 364 -6.56 21.52 -13.63
N ARG A 365 -6.24 21.68 -14.92
CA ARG A 365 -5.58 20.65 -15.73
C ARG A 365 -4.30 21.22 -16.33
N GLU A 366 -3.22 20.46 -16.25
CA GLU A 366 -1.99 20.79 -16.98
C GLU A 366 -2.13 20.29 -18.43
N VAL A 367 -2.11 21.22 -19.38
CA VAL A 367 -2.26 20.93 -20.80
C VAL A 367 -0.97 21.32 -21.53
N PRO A 368 -0.40 20.46 -22.37
CA PRO A 368 0.76 20.80 -23.17
C PRO A 368 0.35 21.71 -24.33
N VAL A 369 0.97 22.89 -24.43
CA VAL A 369 0.77 23.83 -25.53
C VAL A 369 2.00 23.85 -26.42
N ALA A 370 1.81 23.60 -27.72
CA ALA A 370 2.88 23.58 -28.70
C ALA A 370 3.47 24.99 -28.90
N ARG A 371 4.81 25.07 -28.97
CA ARG A 371 5.52 26.31 -29.30
C ARG A 371 6.46 26.14 -30.50
N PRO A 372 6.65 27.18 -31.32
CA PRO A 372 7.52 27.12 -32.48
C PRO A 372 9.00 27.01 -32.10
N GLY A 373 9.77 26.32 -32.93
CA GLY A 373 11.22 26.19 -32.79
C GLY A 373 11.93 27.51 -33.08
N ARG A 374 12.70 28.00 -32.09
CA ARG A 374 13.44 29.27 -32.22
C ARG A 374 14.82 29.10 -32.83
N ARG A 375 15.50 28.00 -32.51
CA ARG A 375 16.88 27.74 -32.95
C ARG A 375 16.88 27.24 -34.39
N GLN A 376 17.85 27.71 -35.17
CA GLN A 376 18.14 27.14 -36.47
C GLN A 376 18.95 25.86 -36.28
N HIS A 377 18.52 24.79 -36.93
CA HIS A 377 19.18 23.49 -36.97
C HIS A 377 19.73 23.26 -38.38
N PHE A 378 20.75 22.41 -38.49
CA PHE A 378 21.35 22.00 -39.75
C PHE A 378 21.27 20.49 -39.85
N GLY A 379 20.94 19.97 -41.03
CA GLY A 379 20.76 18.53 -41.21
C GLY A 379 20.32 18.17 -42.63
N LEU A 380 19.63 17.03 -42.73
CA LEU A 380 19.13 16.44 -43.95
C LEU A 380 17.61 16.23 -43.82
N LEU A 381 16.90 16.28 -44.95
CA LEU A 381 15.51 15.85 -45.04
C LEU A 381 15.46 14.34 -45.31
N ALA A 382 14.62 13.63 -44.57
CA ALA A 382 14.54 12.17 -44.71
C ALA A 382 14.03 11.74 -46.11
N GLN A 383 13.18 12.56 -46.74
CA GLN A 383 12.68 12.34 -48.09
C GLN A 383 13.81 12.45 -49.14
N ASP A 384 14.71 13.43 -48.98
CA ASP A 384 15.87 13.59 -49.86
C ASP A 384 16.83 12.39 -49.70
N VAL A 385 17.02 11.91 -48.46
CA VAL A 385 17.83 10.72 -48.18
C VAL A 385 17.19 9.46 -48.79
N ARG A 386 15.86 9.32 -48.73
CA ARG A 386 15.14 8.22 -49.38
C ARG A 386 15.41 8.20 -50.88
N ALA A 387 15.24 9.34 -51.55
CA ALA A 387 15.51 9.44 -52.97
C ALA A 387 16.97 9.10 -53.32
N ALA A 388 17.94 9.53 -52.51
CA ALA A 388 19.35 9.19 -52.72
C ALA A 388 19.64 7.69 -52.50
N ALA A 389 19.02 7.06 -51.50
CA ALA A 389 19.16 5.63 -51.24
C ALA A 389 18.54 4.78 -52.36
N GLU A 390 17.35 5.18 -52.86
CA GLU A 390 16.70 4.56 -54.01
C GLU A 390 17.54 4.69 -55.28
N ALA A 391 18.10 5.87 -55.55
CA ALA A 391 18.99 6.10 -56.69
C ALA A 391 20.29 5.27 -56.61
N ALA A 392 20.80 5.04 -55.40
CA ALA A 392 21.94 4.17 -55.15
C ALA A 392 21.57 2.68 -55.13
N GLY A 393 20.28 2.32 -55.18
CA GLY A 393 19.80 0.95 -55.14
C GLY A 393 20.10 0.24 -53.83
N VAL A 394 20.13 0.96 -52.71
CA VAL A 394 20.44 0.41 -51.39
C VAL A 394 19.28 0.55 -50.41
N ASP A 395 19.11 -0.45 -49.57
CA ASP A 395 18.33 -0.34 -48.34
C ASP A 395 19.22 0.25 -47.24
N PHE A 396 19.09 1.56 -47.01
CA PHE A 396 19.97 2.30 -46.11
C PHE A 396 19.38 2.36 -44.69
N GLY A 397 19.97 1.62 -43.75
CA GLY A 397 19.54 1.58 -42.35
C GLY A 397 19.64 2.90 -41.57
N GLY A 398 20.20 3.95 -42.17
CA GLY A 398 20.13 5.32 -41.65
C GLY A 398 18.77 5.99 -41.87
N LEU A 399 17.94 5.48 -42.77
CA LEU A 399 16.56 5.91 -42.98
C LEU A 399 15.62 5.04 -42.15
N VAL A 400 14.73 5.66 -41.39
CA VAL A 400 13.74 4.98 -40.56
C VAL A 400 12.35 5.41 -41.00
N GLN A 401 11.50 4.45 -41.31
CA GLN A 401 10.07 4.63 -41.48
C GLN A 401 9.38 4.23 -40.17
N VAL A 402 8.65 5.17 -39.56
CA VAL A 402 8.10 4.99 -38.20
C VAL A 402 7.11 3.83 -38.15
N ASP A 403 6.27 3.69 -39.17
CA ASP A 403 5.42 2.53 -39.38
C ASP A 403 5.75 1.90 -40.74
N PRO A 404 6.48 0.77 -40.78
CA PRO A 404 6.82 0.08 -42.02
C PRO A 404 5.61 -0.40 -42.83
N SER A 405 4.45 -0.56 -42.19
CA SER A 405 3.22 -1.00 -42.86
C SER A 405 2.47 0.14 -43.55
N ASP A 406 2.73 1.39 -43.15
CA ASP A 406 2.15 2.59 -43.74
C ASP A 406 3.21 3.37 -44.54
N PRO A 407 3.17 3.35 -45.89
CA PRO A 407 4.06 4.11 -46.77
C PRO A 407 4.07 5.63 -46.53
N ALA A 408 2.99 6.18 -45.96
CA ALA A 408 2.84 7.60 -45.67
C ALA A 408 3.31 7.99 -44.25
N SER A 409 3.79 7.02 -43.46
CA SER A 409 4.22 7.27 -42.09
C SER A 409 5.43 8.20 -42.00
N GLU A 410 5.60 8.80 -40.81
CA GLU A 410 6.69 9.72 -40.53
C GLU A 410 8.05 9.07 -40.82
N LEU A 411 8.96 9.86 -41.37
CA LEU A 411 10.33 9.45 -41.62
C LEU A 411 11.28 10.08 -40.63
N ALA A 412 12.27 9.31 -40.20
CA ALA A 412 13.34 9.74 -39.31
C ALA A 412 14.70 9.30 -39.85
N LEU A 413 15.77 9.90 -39.32
CA LEU A 413 17.15 9.61 -39.71
C LEU A 413 18.00 9.21 -38.50
N ARG A 414 18.83 8.19 -38.68
CA ARG A 414 19.93 7.84 -37.76
C ARG A 414 21.22 8.48 -38.28
N TYR A 415 21.56 9.66 -37.79
CA TYR A 415 22.70 10.43 -38.28
C TYR A 415 24.04 9.68 -38.19
N ASP A 416 24.22 8.81 -37.19
CA ASP A 416 25.45 8.03 -37.04
C ASP A 416 25.69 7.05 -38.20
N GLN A 417 24.64 6.62 -38.90
CA GLN A 417 24.77 5.72 -40.06
C GLN A 417 25.40 6.41 -41.29
N PHE A 418 25.49 7.74 -41.31
CA PHE A 418 26.17 8.48 -42.36
C PHE A 418 27.68 8.53 -42.17
N VAL A 419 28.20 8.19 -40.98
CA VAL A 419 29.65 8.25 -40.68
C VAL A 419 30.43 7.29 -41.58
N ALA A 420 29.95 6.06 -41.78
CA ALA A 420 30.63 5.10 -42.65
C ALA A 420 30.68 5.53 -44.13
N PRO A 421 29.57 5.95 -44.77
CA PRO A 421 29.60 6.56 -46.11
C PRO A 421 30.50 7.79 -46.21
N LEU A 422 30.53 8.66 -45.18
CA LEU A 422 31.42 9.82 -45.16
C LEU A 422 32.91 9.41 -45.13
N ILE A 423 33.27 8.41 -44.32
CA ILE A 423 34.63 7.85 -44.30
C ILE A 423 35.01 7.32 -45.68
N ALA A 424 34.13 6.54 -46.31
CA ALA A 424 34.36 6.00 -47.65
C ALA A 424 34.52 7.11 -48.70
N ALA A 425 33.66 8.14 -48.67
CA ALA A 425 33.76 9.30 -49.55
C ALA A 425 35.10 10.04 -49.40
N VAL A 426 35.58 10.23 -48.16
CA VAL A 426 36.88 10.86 -47.90
C VAL A 426 38.04 10.00 -48.42
N GLN A 427 37.96 8.67 -48.27
CA GLN A 427 38.95 7.75 -48.82
C GLN A 427 39.00 7.81 -50.35
N GLU A 428 37.84 7.82 -51.01
CA GLU A 428 37.73 7.97 -52.46
C GLU A 428 38.29 9.31 -52.95
N LEU A 429 37.93 10.41 -52.28
CA LEU A 429 38.45 11.74 -52.58
C LEU A 429 39.98 11.80 -52.42
N SER A 430 40.50 11.26 -51.32
CA SER A 430 41.95 11.19 -51.07
C SER A 430 42.68 10.41 -52.17
N ALA A 431 42.11 9.29 -52.63
CA ALA A 431 42.67 8.52 -53.73
C ALA A 431 42.69 9.31 -55.05
N ARG A 432 41.61 10.04 -55.36
CA ARG A 432 41.52 10.90 -56.55
C ARG A 432 42.55 12.04 -56.50
N VAL A 433 42.70 12.69 -55.34
CA VAL A 433 43.69 13.76 -55.16
C VAL A 433 45.11 13.24 -55.38
N ARG A 434 45.48 12.10 -54.78
CA ARG A 434 46.81 11.48 -54.99
C ARG A 434 47.08 11.17 -56.46
N ALA A 435 46.08 10.64 -57.17
CA ALA A 435 46.20 10.36 -58.59
C ALA A 435 46.37 11.64 -59.43
N LEU A 436 45.76 12.75 -59.03
CA LEU A 436 45.93 14.06 -59.69
C LEU A 436 47.30 14.68 -59.39
N GLU A 437 47.78 14.58 -58.16
CA GLU A 437 49.09 15.10 -57.75
C GLU A 437 50.24 14.37 -58.45
N GLN A 438 50.13 13.05 -58.64
CA GLN A 438 51.10 12.26 -59.39
C GLN A 438 51.12 12.56 -60.90
N ARG A 439 50.07 13.22 -61.42
CA ARG A 439 49.94 13.60 -62.84
C ARG A 439 50.44 15.00 -63.15
N LYS A 440 50.80 15.81 -62.15
CA LYS A 440 51.44 17.10 -62.38
C LYS A 440 52.93 16.89 -62.69
N PRO A 441 53.43 17.32 -63.87
CA PRO A 441 54.84 17.20 -64.24
C PRO A 441 55.76 18.07 -63.39
#